data_AF-A0A920F814-F1
#
_entry.id   AF-A0A920F814-F1
#
_cell.length_a   1.000
_cell.length_b   1.000
_cell.length_c   1.000
_cell.angle_alpha   90.00
_cell.angle_beta   90.00
_cell.angle_gamma   90.00
#
_symmetry.space_group_name_H-M   'P 1'
#
loop_
_entity.id
_entity.type
_entity.pdbx_description
1 polymer ?
#
loop_
_entity_poly.entity_id
_entity_poly.type
_entity_poly.pdbx_seq_one_letter_code
_entity_poly.pdbx_strand_id
1 'polypeptide(L)'
;MFEKNGWEIVDAAQPAHNSPPPLCYSSVWLSMNVLVLDPKTVCVEKSEVYQADQLDKLGMEVIEVDLRDAYAFGGGLHCCTADVHREGVAKITFLTQSN
;
A
#
# COMPACT_ATOMS: atom_id res chain seq x y z
N MET A 1 -18.38 -7.66 -6.42
CA MET A 1 -18.57 -6.34 -7.09
C MET A 1 -17.32 -5.97 -7.87
N PHE A 2 -16.14 -6.00 -7.21
CA PHE A 2 -14.83 -5.78 -7.83
C PHE A 2 -14.50 -6.80 -8.93
N GLU A 3 -14.61 -8.10 -8.63
CA GLU A 3 -14.36 -9.17 -9.63
C GLU A 3 -15.26 -9.06 -10.88
N LYS A 4 -16.52 -8.65 -10.70
CA LYS A 4 -17.47 -8.41 -11.81
C LYS A 4 -17.03 -7.27 -12.74
N ASN A 5 -16.12 -6.41 -12.28
CA ASN A 5 -15.51 -5.32 -13.04
C ASN A 5 -14.10 -5.68 -13.54
N GLY A 6 -13.71 -6.96 -13.46
CA GLY A 6 -12.38 -7.42 -13.90
C GLY A 6 -11.24 -7.01 -12.95
N TRP A 7 -11.55 -6.56 -11.74
CA TRP A 7 -10.53 -6.30 -10.73
C TRP A 7 -10.06 -7.60 -10.11
N GLU A 8 -8.74 -7.74 -10.01
CA GLU A 8 -8.10 -8.75 -9.19
C GLU A 8 -8.05 -8.27 -7.74
N ILE A 9 -8.46 -9.14 -6.81
CA ILE A 9 -8.34 -8.87 -5.37
C ILE A 9 -7.07 -9.56 -4.90
N VAL A 10 -6.14 -8.76 -4.39
CA VAL A 10 -4.90 -9.25 -3.78
C VAL A 10 -5.05 -9.11 -2.27
N ASP A 11 -5.06 -10.25 -1.58
CA ASP A 11 -4.98 -10.26 -0.12
C ASP A 11 -3.58 -9.83 0.30
N ALA A 12 -3.49 -8.87 1.23
CA ALA A 12 -2.21 -8.38 1.72
C ALA A 12 -1.39 -9.51 2.35
N ALA A 13 -0.08 -9.46 2.18
CA ALA A 13 0.82 -10.31 2.93
C ALA A 13 0.63 -10.08 4.44
N GLN A 14 0.89 -11.10 5.24
CA GLN A 14 0.90 -10.92 6.69
C GLN A 14 1.93 -9.84 7.06
N PRO A 15 1.65 -8.98 8.06
CA PRO A 15 2.64 -8.05 8.56
C PRO A 15 3.88 -8.79 9.04
N ALA A 16 5.07 -8.21 8.84
CA ALA A 16 6.31 -8.80 9.34
C ALA A 16 6.40 -8.75 10.88
N HIS A 17 5.58 -7.91 11.51
CA HIS A 17 5.59 -7.66 12.95
C HIS A 17 4.29 -8.11 13.62
N ASN A 18 4.41 -8.72 14.80
CA ASN A 18 3.26 -9.21 15.58
C ASN A 18 2.69 -8.17 16.55
N SER A 19 3.34 -7.01 16.69
CA SER A 19 2.88 -5.92 17.54
C SER A 19 3.19 -4.57 16.89
N PRO A 20 2.30 -3.56 17.03
CA PRO A 20 2.58 -2.22 16.57
C PRO A 20 3.71 -1.59 17.40
N PRO A 21 4.41 -0.57 16.90
CA PRO A 21 5.40 0.16 17.68
C PRO A 21 4.77 0.77 18.95
N PRO A 22 5.57 1.01 20.01
CA PRO A 22 5.09 1.74 21.18
C PRO A 22 4.43 3.07 20.80
N LEU A 23 3.33 3.42 21.46
CA LEU A 23 2.55 4.64 21.23
C LEU A 23 1.86 4.75 19.86
N CYS A 24 1.99 3.75 18.99
CA CYS A 24 1.25 3.67 17.74
C CYS A 24 -0.24 3.41 18.03
N TYR A 25 -1.11 4.30 17.54
CA TYR A 25 -2.56 4.15 17.62
C TYR A 25 -3.18 3.37 16.44
N SER A 26 -2.34 2.85 15.54
CA SER A 26 -2.73 2.03 14.40
C SER A 26 -2.38 0.56 14.64
N SER A 27 -2.77 -0.31 13.71
CA SER A 27 -2.48 -1.75 13.80
C SER A 27 -1.18 -2.11 13.08
N VAL A 28 -0.74 -3.37 13.25
CA VAL A 28 0.36 -3.96 12.47
C VAL A 28 0.13 -3.94 10.97
N TRP A 29 -1.12 -3.75 10.52
CA TRP A 29 -1.49 -3.61 9.12
C TRP A 29 -1.07 -2.29 8.50
N LEU A 30 -0.31 -1.43 9.19
CA LEU A 30 0.44 -0.36 8.50
C LEU A 30 1.39 -0.92 7.44
N SER A 31 1.70 -2.22 7.46
CA SER A 31 2.40 -2.93 6.39
C SER A 31 1.82 -2.69 4.99
N MET A 32 0.49 -2.65 4.84
CA MET A 32 -0.17 -2.38 3.54
C MET A 32 -0.26 -0.88 3.20
N ASN A 33 0.16 0.02 4.10
CA ASN A 33 0.09 1.47 3.93
C ASN A 33 1.27 1.99 3.06
N VAL A 34 1.32 1.50 1.83
CA VAL A 34 2.36 1.77 0.84
C VAL A 34 2.07 3.04 0.04
N LEU A 35 3.11 3.59 -0.62
CA LEU A 35 2.94 4.70 -1.56
C LEU A 35 3.29 4.23 -2.97
N VAL A 36 2.28 4.17 -3.84
CA VAL A 36 2.48 3.87 -5.27
C VAL A 36 2.92 5.14 -5.99
N LEU A 37 4.11 5.13 -6.60
CA LEU A 37 4.63 6.24 -7.38
C LEU A 37 4.03 6.22 -8.79
N ASP A 38 3.98 5.04 -9.40
CA ASP A 38 3.41 4.78 -10.71
C ASP A 38 2.92 3.30 -10.78
N PRO A 39 2.26 2.85 -11.87
CA PRO A 39 1.73 1.48 -11.95
C PRO A 39 2.75 0.34 -11.84
N LYS A 40 4.05 0.64 -11.88
CA LYS A 40 5.16 -0.30 -11.76
C LYS A 40 6.02 -0.06 -10.53
N THR A 41 5.98 1.10 -9.89
CA THR A 41 6.89 1.44 -8.77
C THR A 41 6.14 1.73 -7.49
N VAL A 42 6.55 1.11 -6.38
CA VAL A 42 5.92 1.26 -5.06
C VAL A 42 6.96 1.41 -3.95
N CYS A 43 6.72 2.37 -3.05
CA CYS A 43 7.48 2.50 -1.81
C CYS A 43 6.83 1.65 -0.71
N VAL A 44 7.64 0.84 -0.03
CA VAL A 44 7.23 -0.04 1.07
C VAL A 44 8.12 0.23 2.28
N GLU A 45 7.57 0.13 3.49
CA GLU A 45 8.39 0.25 4.69
C GLU A 45 9.38 -0.93 4.75
N LYS A 46 10.66 -0.61 4.96
CA LYS A 46 11.79 -1.52 4.83
C LYS A 46 11.67 -2.79 5.68
N SER A 47 11.10 -2.71 6.88
CA SER A 47 10.99 -3.86 7.77
C SER A 47 9.79 -4.77 7.45
N GLU A 48 8.86 -4.35 6.59
CA GLU A 48 7.69 -5.13 6.16
C GLU A 48 8.01 -6.07 4.98
N VAL A 49 9.00 -6.95 5.20
CA VAL A 49 9.63 -7.80 4.18
C VAL A 49 8.66 -8.69 3.40
N TYR A 50 7.58 -9.14 4.03
CA TYR A 50 6.56 -9.97 3.36
C TYR A 50 5.72 -9.17 2.38
N GLN A 51 5.45 -7.89 2.67
CA GLN A 51 4.72 -7.01 1.77
C GLN A 51 5.61 -6.61 0.58
N ALA A 52 6.90 -6.35 0.83
CA ALA A 52 7.88 -6.10 -0.22
C ALA A 52 7.99 -7.30 -1.18
N ASP A 53 8.18 -8.51 -0.67
CA ASP A 53 8.27 -9.73 -1.47
C ASP A 53 6.98 -10.02 -2.27
N GLN A 54 5.81 -9.77 -1.68
CA GLN A 54 4.53 -9.91 -2.40
C GLN A 54 4.45 -8.95 -3.59
N LEU A 55 4.78 -7.67 -3.40
CA LEU A 55 4.68 -6.65 -4.45
C LEU A 55 5.71 -6.87 -5.57
N ASP A 56 6.93 -7.32 -5.22
CA ASP A 56 7.94 -7.74 -6.20
C ASP A 56 7.44 -8.91 -7.06
N LYS A 57 6.85 -9.94 -6.44
CA LYS A 57 6.25 -11.08 -7.16
C LYS A 57 5.05 -10.71 -8.03
N LEU A 58 4.36 -9.63 -7.70
CA LEU A 58 3.30 -9.04 -8.53
C LEU A 58 3.87 -8.18 -9.68
N GLY A 59 5.19 -8.06 -9.78
CA GLY A 59 5.89 -7.38 -10.87
C GLY A 59 6.02 -5.87 -10.67
N MET A 60 6.01 -5.41 -9.41
CA MET A 60 6.34 -4.02 -9.07
C MET A 60 7.82 -3.88 -8.70
N GLU A 61 8.43 -2.78 -9.07
CA GLU A 61 9.69 -2.30 -8.51
C GLU A 61 9.44 -1.76 -7.09
N VAL A 62 10.04 -2.42 -6.11
CA VAL A 62 9.89 -2.07 -4.69
C VAL A 62 11.03 -1.16 -4.25
N ILE A 63 10.67 0.02 -3.76
CA ILE A 63 11.58 0.97 -3.12
C ILE A 63 11.39 0.85 -1.61
N GLU A 64 12.38 0.30 -0.91
CA GLU A 64 12.36 0.21 0.54
C GLU A 64 12.64 1.57 1.19
N VAL A 65 11.78 1.97 2.13
CA VAL A 65 11.92 3.23 2.88
C VAL A 65 11.97 2.91 4.37
N ASP A 66 13.02 3.37 5.04
CA ASP A 66 13.14 3.26 6.49
C ASP A 66 12.21 4.29 7.17
N LEU A 67 11.03 3.84 7.60
CA LEU A 67 9.98 4.69 8.16
C LEU A 67 9.36 4.09 9.44
N ARG A 68 9.93 3.01 9.98
CA ARG A 68 9.30 2.27 11.09
C ARG A 68 9.09 3.13 12.33
N ASP A 69 10.01 4.03 12.63
CA ASP A 69 9.90 4.92 13.81
C ASP A 69 8.73 5.90 13.69
N ALA A 70 8.36 6.30 12.46
CA ALA A 70 7.26 7.22 12.24
C ALA A 70 5.88 6.57 12.45
N TYR A 71 5.79 5.23 12.42
CA TYR A 71 4.53 4.52 12.67
C TYR A 71 3.96 4.82 14.06
N ALA A 72 4.81 5.18 15.04
CA ALA A 72 4.36 5.62 16.36
C ALA A 72 3.38 6.80 16.29
N PHE A 73 3.44 7.63 15.23
CA PHE A 73 2.52 8.74 15.00
C PHE A 73 1.23 8.32 14.27
N GLY A 74 1.00 7.02 14.06
CA GLY A 74 -0.25 6.46 13.56
C GLY A 74 -0.36 6.34 12.04
N GLY A 75 0.73 6.51 11.28
CA GLY A 75 0.69 6.48 9.82
C GLY A 75 1.90 5.80 9.19
N GLY A 76 1.68 5.18 8.02
CA GLY A 76 2.72 4.73 7.11
C GLY A 76 2.93 5.72 5.96
N LEU A 77 3.48 5.23 4.84
CA LEU A 77 3.88 6.06 3.70
C LEU A 77 2.71 6.83 3.07
N HIS A 78 1.56 6.17 2.88
CA HIS A 78 0.38 6.84 2.33
C HIS A 78 -0.19 7.86 3.32
N CYS A 79 -0.23 7.55 4.61
CA CYS A 79 -0.78 8.47 5.62
C CYS A 79 0.07 9.73 5.80
N CYS A 80 1.38 9.65 5.59
CA CYS A 80 2.29 10.79 5.75
C CYS A 80 2.51 11.59 4.45
N THR A 81 1.82 11.24 3.37
CA THR A 81 1.95 11.92 2.07
C THR A 81 0.61 12.40 1.54
N ALA A 82 0.65 13.40 0.65
CA ALA A 82 -0.49 13.88 -0.10
C ALA A 82 -0.04 14.09 -1.55
N ASP A 83 -0.57 13.30 -2.46
CA ASP A 83 -0.26 13.32 -3.89
C ASP A 83 -0.94 14.51 -4.57
N VAL A 84 -0.29 15.67 -4.51
CA VAL A 84 -0.80 16.93 -5.08
C VAL A 84 -0.83 16.95 -6.62
N HIS A 85 -0.04 16.08 -7.25
CA HIS A 85 0.03 15.96 -8.71
C HIS A 85 0.40 14.55 -9.12
N ARG A 86 -0.34 14.00 -10.10
CA ARG A 86 -0.01 12.78 -10.84
C ARG A 86 -0.30 13.01 -12.32
N GLU A 87 0.60 12.54 -13.18
CA GLU A 87 0.39 12.62 -14.63
C GLU A 87 -0.68 11.61 -15.08
N GLY A 88 -1.67 12.09 -15.84
CA GLY A 88 -2.74 11.25 -16.34
C GLY A 88 -3.96 12.02 -16.83
N VAL A 89 -4.99 11.28 -17.23
CA VAL A 89 -6.31 11.80 -17.58
C VAL A 89 -7.36 11.12 -16.72
N ALA A 90 -8.47 11.81 -16.44
CA ALA A 90 -9.59 11.20 -15.72
C ALA A 90 -10.14 10.00 -16.51
N LYS A 91 -10.21 8.83 -15.87
CA LYS A 91 -10.71 7.58 -16.46
C LYS A 91 -11.69 6.90 -15.51
N ILE A 92 -12.72 6.28 -16.06
CA ILE A 92 -13.64 5.42 -15.31
C ILE A 92 -13.04 4.02 -15.25
N THR A 93 -12.73 3.53 -14.05
CA THR A 93 -12.14 2.20 -13.81
C THR A 93 -13.14 1.22 -13.20
N PHE A 94 -14.36 1.68 -12.92
CA PHE A 94 -15.42 0.90 -12.32
C PHE A 94 -16.75 1.19 -13.02
N LEU A 95 -17.40 0.17 -13.57
CA LEU A 95 -18.72 0.28 -14.17
C LEU A 95 -19.75 -0.16 -13.14
N THR A 96 -20.61 0.75 -12.70
CA THR A 96 -21.84 0.36 -12.00
C THR A 96 -22.75 -0.28 -13.03
N GLN A 97 -22.99 -1.59 -12.94
CA GLN A 97 -23.97 -2.25 -13.80
C GLN A 97 -25.33 -1.57 -13.61
N SER A 98 -25.81 -0.86 -14.63
CA SER A 98 -27.22 -0.52 -14.75
C SER A 98 -27.98 -1.83 -15.00
N ASN A 99 -28.94 -2.16 -14.15
CA ASN A 99 -29.91 -3.22 -14.44
C ASN A 99 -30.70 -2.90 -15.70
#